data_AF-A0A1B6FPN5-F1
#
_entry.id   AF-A0A1B6FPN5-F1
#
_cell.length_a   1.000
_cell.length_b   1.000
_cell.length_c   1.000
_cell.angle_alpha   90.00
_cell.angle_beta   90.00
_cell.angle_gamma   90.00
#
_symmetry.space_group_name_H-M   'P 1'
#
loop_
_entity.id
_entity.type
_entity.pdbx_description
1 polymer ?
#
loop_
_entity_poly.entity_id
_entity_poly.type
_entity_poly.pdbx_seq_one_letter_code
_entity_poly.pdbx_strand_id
1 'polypeptide(L)'
;ALSILANIWLSGWTSDSTAAVDGVQDLKKRNFYLEIYTMLGFGQLVFAVASAVALAFGTILASKYLHASMLSNILRCPMSFFDTTPTGRIINRFGKDVDVLDNTLPFSINNTISMTSIVLGALVVITWSTPIIVVVIFPVGLIYYFVQKVYVATSRQL
;
A
#
# COMPACT_ATOMS: atom_id res chain seq x y z
N ALA A 1 3.91 7.42 5.25
CA ALA A 1 4.94 8.43 5.58
C ALA A 1 4.33 9.66 6.24
N LEU A 2 3.49 10.44 5.54
CA LEU A 2 2.84 11.66 6.10
C LEU A 2 2.04 11.41 7.38
N SER A 3 1.29 10.29 7.45
CA SER A 3 0.57 9.90 8.66
C SER A 3 1.48 9.71 9.87
N ILE A 4 2.70 9.22 9.67
CA ILE A 4 3.67 8.96 10.74
C ILE A 4 4.29 10.27 11.20
N LEU A 5 4.62 11.16 10.26
CA LEU A 5 5.08 12.52 10.58
C LEU A 5 4.03 13.29 11.38
N ALA A 6 2.75 13.17 11.04
CA ALA A 6 1.66 13.77 11.79
C ALA A 6 1.59 13.23 13.24
N ASN A 7 1.81 11.93 13.43
CA ASN A 7 1.87 11.32 14.76
C ASN A 7 3.09 11.79 15.57
N ILE A 8 4.27 11.86 14.95
CA ILE A 8 5.48 12.39 15.60
C ILE A 8 5.28 13.86 15.98
N TRP A 9 4.71 14.66 15.07
CA TRP A 9 4.40 16.06 15.32
C TRP A 9 3.43 16.24 16.48
N LEU A 10 2.35 15.44 16.50
CA LEU A 10 1.37 15.45 17.59
C LEU A 10 2.01 15.03 18.92
N SER A 11 2.89 14.02 18.91
CA SER A 11 3.65 13.62 20.09
C SER A 11 4.58 14.74 20.60
N GLY A 12 5.20 15.49 19.69
CA GLY A 12 6.00 16.67 20.04
C GLY A 12 5.14 17.75 20.68
N TRP A 13 4.00 18.07 20.07
CA TRP A 13 3.05 19.05 20.59
C TRP A 13 2.54 18.68 22.00
N THR A 14 2.16 17.42 22.24
CA THR A 14 1.65 16.98 23.55
C THR A 14 2.74 16.91 24.63
N SER A 15 4.00 16.78 24.25
CA SER A 15 5.14 16.77 25.18
C SER A 15 5.66 18.15 25.58
N ASP A 16 5.23 19.21 24.90
CA ASP A 16 5.71 20.58 25.14
C ASP A 16 5.04 21.19 26.38
N SER A 17 5.77 21.20 27.50
CA SER A 17 5.33 21.78 28.78
C SER A 17 5.16 23.30 28.74
N THR A 18 5.62 23.97 27.68
CA THR A 18 5.50 25.42 27.51
C THR A 18 4.28 25.83 26.67
N ALA A 19 3.50 24.87 26.20
CA ALA A 19 2.25 25.12 25.48
C ALA A 19 1.09 25.52 26.41
N ALA A 20 1.21 25.21 27.71
CA ALA A 20 0.27 25.61 28.74
C ALA A 20 1.01 26.08 29.99
N VAL A 21 0.82 27.33 30.38
CA VAL A 21 1.31 27.87 31.67
C VAL A 21 0.08 28.10 32.55
N ASP A 22 0.05 27.49 33.73
CA ASP A 22 -1.05 27.60 34.71
C ASP A 22 -2.46 27.28 34.17
N GLY A 23 -2.56 26.29 33.27
CA GLY A 23 -3.84 25.86 32.67
C GLY A 23 -4.37 26.78 31.57
N VAL A 24 -3.69 27.91 31.29
CA VAL A 24 -3.99 28.79 30.17
C VAL A 24 -3.11 28.40 28.99
N GLN A 25 -3.75 28.05 27.87
CA GLN A 25 -3.07 27.66 26.63
C GLN A 25 -2.50 28.89 25.92
N ASP A 26 -1.23 28.84 25.53
CA ASP A 26 -0.62 29.88 24.70
C ASP A 26 -1.20 29.80 23.27
N LEU A 27 -2.13 30.71 22.96
CA LEU A 27 -2.88 30.72 21.70
C LEU A 27 -1.96 30.73 20.46
N LYS A 28 -0.84 31.46 20.52
CA LYS A 28 0.12 31.55 19.40
C LYS A 28 0.81 30.21 19.11
N LYS A 29 1.30 29.52 20.14
CA LYS A 29 1.96 28.21 19.99
C LYS A 29 0.96 27.14 19.56
N ARG A 30 -0.23 27.13 20.19
CA ARG A 30 -1.31 26.21 19.81
C ARG A 30 -1.68 26.34 18.35
N ASN A 31 -1.88 27.57 17.87
CA ASN A 31 -2.22 27.82 16.47
C ASN A 31 -1.09 27.37 15.53
N PHE A 32 0.18 27.61 15.88
CA PHE A 32 1.32 27.12 15.10
C PHE A 32 1.35 25.58 14.97
N TYR A 33 1.19 24.85 16.08
CA TYR A 33 1.13 23.37 16.03
C TYR A 33 -0.06 22.86 15.21
N LEU A 34 -1.21 23.52 15.32
CA LEU A 34 -2.44 23.17 14.61
C LEU A 34 -2.33 23.45 13.10
N GLU A 35 -1.73 24.57 12.70
CA GLU A 35 -1.49 24.92 11.30
C GLU A 35 -0.61 23.86 10.61
N ILE A 36 0.48 23.44 11.24
CA ILE A 36 1.36 22.40 10.67
C ILE A 36 0.65 21.05 10.63
N TYR A 37 -0.07 20.69 11.70
CA TYR A 37 -0.80 19.42 11.76
C TYR A 37 -1.89 19.34 10.68
N THR A 38 -2.63 20.43 10.46
CA THR A 38 -3.66 20.50 9.40
C THR A 38 -3.04 20.47 8.02
N MET A 39 -1.90 21.14 7.78
CA MET A 39 -1.15 21.05 6.52
C MET A 39 -0.68 19.62 6.23
N LEU A 40 -0.15 18.91 7.24
CA LEU A 40 0.25 17.50 7.11
C LEU A 40 -0.94 16.60 6.77
N GLY A 41 -2.09 16.81 7.42
CA GLY A 41 -3.32 16.06 7.16
C GLY A 41 -3.89 16.33 5.75
N PHE A 42 -3.90 17.59 5.32
CA PHE A 42 -4.31 17.94 3.97
C PHE A 42 -3.37 17.35 2.91
N GLY A 43 -2.05 17.42 3.15
CA GLY A 43 -1.05 16.78 2.30
C GLY A 43 -1.30 15.28 2.18
N GLN A 44 -1.57 14.59 3.30
CA GLN A 44 -1.91 13.16 3.27
C GLN A 44 -3.13 12.88 2.38
N LEU A 45 -4.18 13.70 2.46
CA LEU A 45 -5.38 13.54 1.64
C LEU A 45 -5.08 13.73 0.14
N VAL A 46 -4.33 14.77 -0.22
CA VAL A 46 -3.93 15.03 -1.61
C VAL A 46 -3.10 13.87 -2.17
N PHE A 47 -2.11 13.38 -1.41
CA PHE A 47 -1.29 12.24 -1.83
C PHE A 47 -2.12 10.95 -1.94
N ALA A 48 -3.07 10.72 -1.04
CA ALA A 48 -3.96 9.56 -1.11
C ALA A 48 -4.81 9.60 -2.39
N VAL A 49 -5.44 10.73 -2.70
CA VAL A 49 -6.22 10.90 -3.94
C VAL A 49 -5.33 10.76 -5.17
N ALA A 50 -4.16 11.39 -5.19
CA ALA A 50 -3.23 11.28 -6.31
C ALA A 50 -2.79 9.82 -6.56
N SER A 51 -2.51 9.06 -5.49
CA SER A 51 -2.14 7.65 -5.59
C SER A 51 -3.29 6.78 -6.12
N ALA A 52 -4.52 7.03 -5.67
CA ALA A 52 -5.70 6.31 -6.14
C ALA A 52 -5.96 6.58 -7.63
N VAL A 53 -5.86 7.85 -8.05
CA VAL A 53 -6.00 8.26 -9.45
C VAL A 53 -4.90 7.65 -10.32
N ALA A 54 -3.64 7.70 -9.87
CA ALA A 54 -2.51 7.11 -10.60
C ALA A 54 -2.67 5.58 -10.79
N LEU A 55 -3.11 4.86 -9.75
CA LEU A 55 -3.38 3.44 -9.84
C LEU A 55 -4.56 3.13 -10.78
N ALA A 56 -5.64 3.93 -10.72
CA ALA A 56 -6.78 3.77 -11.63
C ALA A 56 -6.35 3.93 -13.10
N PHE A 57 -5.61 5.00 -13.42
CA PHE A 57 -5.09 5.20 -14.78
C PHE A 57 -4.11 4.11 -15.21
N GLY A 58 -3.19 3.70 -14.32
CA GLY A 58 -2.24 2.62 -14.59
C GLY A 58 -2.93 1.29 -14.90
N THR A 59 -3.99 0.97 -14.15
CA THR A 59 -4.79 -0.25 -14.36
C THR A 59 -5.51 -0.22 -15.70
N ILE A 60 -6.20 0.89 -16.02
CA ILE A 60 -6.92 1.02 -17.29
C ILE A 60 -5.95 0.89 -18.48
N LEU A 61 -4.77 1.50 -18.38
CA LEU A 61 -3.76 1.40 -19.43
C LEU A 61 -3.22 -0.03 -19.57
N ALA A 62 -2.92 -0.69 -18.45
CA ALA A 62 -2.46 -2.07 -18.42
C ALA A 62 -3.50 -3.03 -19.01
N SER A 63 -4.78 -2.88 -18.61
CA SER A 63 -5.91 -3.64 -19.12
C SER A 63 -6.04 -3.54 -20.64
N LYS A 64 -6.06 -2.31 -21.17
CA LYS A 64 -6.15 -2.04 -22.62
C LYS A 64 -5.00 -2.69 -23.39
N TYR A 65 -3.77 -2.54 -22.90
CA TYR A 65 -2.60 -3.11 -23.55
C TYR A 65 -2.64 -4.64 -23.55
N LEU A 66 -2.99 -5.24 -22.42
CA LEU A 66 -3.03 -6.69 -22.25
C LEU A 66 -4.16 -7.32 -23.07
N HIS A 67 -5.36 -6.71 -23.06
CA HIS A 67 -6.46 -7.12 -23.94
C HIS A 67 -6.09 -7.06 -25.43
N ALA A 68 -5.52 -5.94 -25.89
CA ALA A 68 -5.13 -5.77 -27.28
C ALA A 68 -4.03 -6.76 -27.69
N SER A 69 -3.05 -7.00 -26.81
CA SER A 69 -1.98 -7.98 -27.02
C SER A 69 -2.53 -9.40 -27.11
N MET A 70 -3.40 -9.81 -26.17
CA MET A 70 -4.03 -11.13 -26.21
C MET A 70 -4.88 -11.33 -27.45
N LEU A 71 -5.65 -10.32 -27.87
CA LEU A 71 -6.47 -10.40 -29.09
C LEU A 71 -5.61 -10.51 -30.35
N SER A 72 -4.55 -9.72 -30.45
CA SER A 72 -3.61 -9.82 -31.58
C SER A 72 -2.96 -11.20 -31.67
N ASN A 73 -2.59 -11.78 -30.52
CA ASN A 73 -1.96 -13.09 -30.47
C ASN A 73 -2.95 -14.20 -30.82
N ILE A 74 -4.19 -14.16 -30.31
CA ILE A 74 -5.19 -15.20 -30.58
C ILE A 74 -5.56 -15.25 -32.07
N LEU A 75 -5.67 -14.09 -32.73
CA LEU A 75 -6.00 -14.01 -34.16
C LEU A 75 -4.87 -14.54 -35.07
N ARG A 76 -3.64 -14.65 -34.55
CA ARG A 76 -2.48 -15.18 -35.29
C ARG A 76 -2.20 -16.65 -34.98
N CYS A 77 -2.97 -17.28 -34.10
CA CYS A 77 -2.79 -18.68 -33.77
C CYS A 77 -3.25 -19.60 -34.93
N PRO A 78 -2.55 -20.72 -35.19
CA PRO A 78 -2.97 -21.69 -36.19
C PRO A 78 -4.26 -22.40 -35.77
N MET A 79 -5.05 -22.92 -36.73
CA MET A 79 -6.29 -23.65 -36.43
C MET A 79 -6.11 -24.82 -35.46
N SER A 80 -4.97 -25.52 -35.54
CA SER A 80 -4.61 -26.59 -34.58
C SER A 80 -4.66 -26.17 -33.11
N PHE A 81 -4.40 -24.90 -32.79
CA PHE A 81 -4.53 -24.38 -31.43
C PHE A 81 -6.00 -24.35 -30.98
N PHE A 82 -6.91 -23.97 -31.87
CA PHE A 82 -8.34 -23.92 -31.59
C PHE A 82 -8.98 -25.31 -31.53
N ASP A 83 -8.44 -26.29 -32.26
CA ASP A 83 -8.90 -27.69 -32.20
C ASP A 83 -8.46 -28.40 -30.90
N THR A 84 -7.28 -28.04 -30.38
CA THR A 84 -6.70 -28.66 -29.17
C THR A 84 -7.09 -27.94 -27.88
N THR A 85 -7.38 -26.64 -27.95
CA THR A 85 -7.69 -25.82 -26.78
C THR A 85 -9.19 -25.56 -26.72
N PRO A 86 -9.89 -25.97 -25.64
CA PRO A 86 -11.32 -25.74 -25.54
C PRO A 86 -11.63 -24.24 -25.53
N THR A 87 -12.57 -23.80 -26.36
CA THR A 87 -12.96 -22.39 -26.50
C THR A 87 -13.33 -21.75 -25.16
N GLY A 88 -13.92 -22.51 -24.23
CA GLY A 88 -14.23 -22.06 -22.89
C GLY A 88 -12.99 -21.58 -22.10
N ARG A 89 -11.82 -22.17 -22.30
CA ARG A 89 -10.56 -21.74 -21.66
C ARG A 89 -10.10 -20.38 -22.19
N ILE A 90 -10.26 -20.14 -23.49
CA ILE A 90 -9.93 -18.86 -24.13
C ILE A 90 -10.86 -17.77 -23.58
N ILE A 91 -12.17 -18.03 -23.52
CA ILE A 91 -13.15 -17.09 -22.97
C ILE A 91 -12.88 -16.79 -21.50
N ASN A 92 -12.57 -17.81 -20.69
CA ASN A 92 -12.27 -17.61 -19.28
C ASN A 92 -11.03 -16.71 -19.07
N ARG A 93 -10.05 -16.79 -19.97
CA ARG A 93 -8.84 -15.94 -19.94
C ARG A 93 -9.12 -14.50 -20.38
N PHE A 94 -10.01 -14.27 -21.34
CA PHE A 94 -10.42 -12.91 -21.73
C PHE A 94 -11.39 -12.26 -20.75
N GLY A 95 -12.21 -13.04 -20.05
CA GLY A 95 -13.17 -12.55 -19.06
C GLY A 95 -12.59 -12.51 -17.66
N LYS A 96 -12.43 -13.69 -17.05
CA LYS A 96 -12.11 -13.82 -15.62
C LYS A 96 -10.70 -13.33 -15.29
N ASP A 97 -9.70 -13.67 -16.09
CA ASP A 97 -8.32 -13.26 -15.78
C ASP A 97 -8.14 -11.74 -15.95
N VAL A 98 -8.86 -11.11 -16.90
CA VAL A 98 -8.80 -9.66 -17.05
C VAL A 98 -9.63 -8.93 -16.00
N ASP A 99 -10.78 -9.47 -15.60
CA ASP A 99 -11.54 -8.95 -14.45
C ASP A 99 -10.70 -8.94 -13.16
N VAL A 100 -9.94 -10.01 -12.92
CA VAL A 100 -8.98 -10.06 -11.79
C VAL A 100 -7.90 -8.98 -11.93
N LEU A 101 -7.39 -8.75 -13.13
CA LEU A 101 -6.39 -7.71 -13.40
C LEU A 101 -6.93 -6.29 -13.22
N ASP A 102 -8.20 -6.07 -13.53
CA ASP A 102 -8.83 -4.75 -13.50
C ASP A 102 -9.32 -4.38 -12.10
N ASN A 103 -9.82 -5.36 -11.34
CA ASN A 103 -10.46 -5.11 -10.05
C ASN A 103 -9.63 -5.57 -8.86
N THR A 104 -9.04 -6.76 -8.94
CA THR A 104 -8.39 -7.40 -7.77
C THR A 104 -6.93 -6.98 -7.62
N LEU A 105 -6.21 -6.92 -8.75
CA LEU A 105 -4.79 -6.62 -8.78
C LEU A 105 -4.44 -5.20 -8.28
N PRO A 106 -5.16 -4.13 -8.68
CA PRO A 106 -4.86 -2.78 -8.21
C PRO A 106 -5.14 -2.61 -6.72
N PHE A 107 -6.24 -3.22 -6.24
CA PHE A 107 -6.57 -3.25 -4.82
C PHE A 107 -5.48 -3.95 -4.01
N SER A 108 -5.02 -5.12 -4.48
CA SER A 108 -3.95 -5.90 -3.83
C SER A 108 -2.62 -5.15 -3.81
N ILE A 109 -2.26 -4.48 -4.90
CA ILE A 109 -1.05 -3.64 -4.99
C ILE A 109 -1.15 -2.48 -4.01
N ASN A 110 -2.27 -1.75 -4.01
CA ASN A 110 -2.49 -0.62 -3.11
C ASN A 110 -2.38 -1.03 -1.64
N ASN A 111 -3.02 -2.16 -1.28
CA ASN A 111 -2.97 -2.70 0.07
C ASN A 111 -1.54 -3.13 0.45
N THR A 112 -0.81 -3.77 -0.46
CA THR A 112 0.57 -4.19 -0.22
C THR A 112 1.49 -3.00 0.00
N ILE A 113 1.41 -1.97 -0.85
CA ILE A 113 2.19 -0.74 -0.72
C ILE A 113 1.86 -0.03 0.60
N SER A 114 0.57 0.06 0.94
CA SER A 114 0.09 0.72 2.16
C SER A 114 0.59 0.01 3.41
N MET A 115 0.41 -1.32 3.51
CA MET A 115 0.86 -2.08 4.66
C MET A 115 2.37 -2.12 4.80
N THR A 116 3.10 -2.28 3.69
CA THR A 116 4.56 -2.22 3.72
C THR A 116 5.04 -0.86 4.22
N SER A 117 4.41 0.23 3.77
CA SER A 117 4.74 1.59 4.22
C SER A 117 4.44 1.82 5.71
N ILE A 118 3.33 1.27 6.21
CA ILE A 118 2.96 1.35 7.63
C ILE A 118 3.96 0.58 8.48
N VAL A 119 4.27 -0.66 8.12
CA VAL A 119 5.21 -1.51 8.86
C VAL A 119 6.61 -0.89 8.87
N LEU A 120 7.13 -0.48 7.72
CA LEU A 120 8.45 0.16 7.64
C LEU A 120 8.52 1.42 8.48
N GLY A 121 7.51 2.27 8.40
CA GLY A 121 7.49 3.51 9.16
C GLY A 121 7.33 3.28 10.66
N ALA A 122 6.53 2.30 11.09
CA ALA A 122 6.44 1.90 12.49
C ALA A 122 7.78 1.39 13.03
N LEU A 123 8.49 0.55 12.25
CA LEU A 123 9.83 0.08 12.60
C LEU A 123 10.82 1.24 12.79
N VAL A 124 10.79 2.23 11.90
CA VAL A 124 11.63 3.44 12.01
C VAL A 124 11.32 4.22 13.29
N VAL A 125 10.03 4.46 13.58
CA VAL A 125 9.59 5.21 14.78
C VAL A 125 10.00 4.49 16.06
N ILE A 126 9.76 3.17 16.14
CA ILE A 126 10.10 2.37 17.32
C ILE A 126 11.62 2.37 17.53
N THR A 127 12.40 2.19 16.46
CA THR A 127 13.86 2.18 16.53
C THR A 127 14.42 3.55 16.96
N TRP A 128 13.81 4.64 16.49
CA TRP A 128 14.17 6.00 16.91
C TRP A 128 13.84 6.25 18.39
N SER A 129 12.68 5.79 18.84
CA SER A 129 12.21 6.02 20.22
C SER A 129 12.94 5.13 21.24
N THR A 130 13.24 3.88 20.91
CA THR A 130 13.88 2.93 21.82
C THR A 130 14.85 2.02 21.05
N PRO A 131 16.11 2.43 20.88
CA PRO A 131 17.08 1.71 20.04
C PRO A 131 17.36 0.26 20.47
N ILE A 132 17.23 -0.04 21.77
CA ILE A 132 17.50 -1.40 22.30
C ILE A 132 16.51 -2.45 21.76
N ILE A 133 15.31 -2.05 21.33
CA ILE A 133 14.28 -2.96 20.79
C ILE A 133 14.71 -3.60 19.46
N VAL A 134 15.68 -3.02 18.74
CA VAL A 134 16.20 -3.59 17.48
C VAL A 134 16.72 -5.03 17.67
N VAL A 135 17.32 -5.32 18.83
CA VAL A 135 17.82 -6.66 19.17
C VAL A 135 16.69 -7.69 19.21
N VAL A 136 15.48 -7.28 19.60
CA VAL A 136 14.28 -8.14 19.66
C VAL A 136 13.58 -8.23 18.30
N ILE A 137 13.59 -7.14 17.52
CA ILE A 137 12.98 -7.12 16.17
C ILE A 137 13.65 -8.15 15.26
N PHE A 138 14.97 -8.32 15.34
CA PHE A 138 15.70 -9.24 14.48
C PHE A 138 15.24 -10.72 14.60
N PRO A 139 15.24 -11.36 15.79
CA PRO A 139 14.77 -12.74 15.93
C PRO A 139 13.29 -12.89 15.61
N VAL A 140 12.45 -11.91 15.97
CA VAL A 140 11.02 -11.93 15.61
C VAL A 140 10.83 -11.88 14.09
N GLY A 141 11.57 -11.01 13.39
CA GLY A 141 11.56 -10.92 11.93
C GLY A 141 12.00 -12.21 11.24
N LEU A 142 13.01 -12.89 11.80
CA LEU A 142 13.45 -14.20 11.32
C LEU A 142 12.34 -15.25 11.43
N ILE A 143 11.65 -15.31 12.58
CA ILE A 143 10.52 -16.23 12.79
C ILE A 143 9.40 -15.91 11.80
N TYR A 144 9.03 -14.63 11.64
CA TYR A 144 8.02 -14.21 10.67
C TYR A 144 8.38 -14.59 9.24
N TYR A 145 9.65 -14.49 8.85
CA TYR A 145 10.11 -14.91 7.53
C TYR A 145 9.88 -16.41 7.30
N PHE A 146 10.23 -17.25 8.28
CA PHE A 146 9.98 -18.70 8.17
C PHE A 146 8.49 -19.03 8.08
N VAL A 147 7.67 -18.41 8.95
CA VAL A 147 6.21 -18.58 8.93
C VAL A 147 5.64 -18.13 7.60
N GLN A 148 6.05 -16.97 7.08
CA GLN A 148 5.60 -16.44 5.80
C GLN A 148 5.95 -17.39 4.65
N LYS A 149 7.16 -17.96 4.64
CA LYS A 149 7.59 -18.90 3.60
C LYS A 149 6.69 -20.14 3.56
N VAL A 150 6.38 -20.72 4.73
CA VAL A 150 5.47 -21.88 4.82
C VAL A 150 4.05 -21.48 4.43
N TYR A 151 3.55 -20.37 4.96
CA TYR A 151 2.20 -19.87 4.67
C TYR A 151 1.97 -19.62 3.18
N VAL A 152 2.91 -18.96 2.48
CA VAL A 152 2.80 -18.68 1.05
C VAL A 152 2.81 -19.97 0.22
N ALA A 153 3.62 -20.96 0.61
CA ALA A 153 3.65 -22.24 -0.08
C ALA A 153 2.31 -22.98 0.04
N THR A 154 1.75 -23.05 1.25
CA THR A 154 0.46 -23.71 1.52
C THR A 154 -0.71 -22.94 0.90
N SER A 155 -0.75 -21.61 1.04
CA SER A 155 -1.84 -20.78 0.52
C SER A 155 -1.91 -20.76 -1.00
N ARG A 156 -0.80 -20.95 -1.73
CA ARG A 156 -0.82 -21.02 -3.20
C ARG A 156 -1.40 -22.34 -3.73
N GLN A 157 -1.38 -23.38 -2.90
CA GLN A 157 -1.90 -24.71 -3.27
C GLN A 157 -3.39 -24.88 -2.93
N LEU A 158 -3.94 -23.98 -2.10
CA LEU A 158 -5.34 -23.91 -1.72
C LEU A 158 -6.12 -23.10 -2.77
#